data_AF-A0A4Q9PW91-F1
#
_entry.id   AF-A0A4Q9PW91-F1
#
_cell.length_a   1.000
_cell.length_b   1.000
_cell.length_c   1.000
_cell.angle_alpha   90.00
_cell.angle_beta   90.00
_cell.angle_gamma   90.00
#
_symmetry.space_group_name_H-M   'P 1'
#
loop_
_entity.id
_entity.type
_entity.pdbx_description
1 polymer ?
#
loop_
_entity_poly.entity_id
_entity_poly.type
_entity_poly.pdbx_seq_one_letter_code
_entity_poly.pdbx_strand_id
1 'polypeptide(L)'
;MVEYFAMCDLFAWPRHGNCDERDLARGRLKDAMVQQFNSTYGRDVNDVVAWQNLCKALEVDPVPDNMQDCQKVIESVHVNICDLVEAPILGPPRDFGSEEALAIYSKSTGKIFPRNNVHAGSLLRYLLRHILSHPGIGYRRA
;
A
#
# COMPACT_ATOMS: atom_id res chain seq x y z
N MET A 1 3.02 9.03 3.19
CA MET A 1 1.92 9.02 4.20
C MET A 1 2.27 9.85 5.41
N VAL A 2 3.52 9.84 5.86
CA VAL A 2 4.00 10.68 6.97
C VAL A 2 3.76 12.17 6.67
N GLU A 3 4.08 12.62 5.46
CA GLU A 3 3.91 14.01 5.03
C GLU A 3 2.44 14.44 5.04
N TYR A 4 1.53 13.54 4.68
CA TYR A 4 0.09 13.82 4.73
C TYR A 4 -0.39 14.03 6.17
N PHE A 5 0.08 13.24 7.12
CA PHE A 5 -0.26 13.44 8.53
C PHE A 5 0.33 14.74 9.08
N ALA A 6 1.60 15.03 8.77
CA ALA A 6 2.24 16.29 9.13
C ALA A 6 1.47 17.51 8.56
N MET A 7 1.00 17.40 7.32
CA MET A 7 0.16 18.41 6.68
C MET A 7 -1.17 18.60 7.42
N CYS A 8 -1.84 17.50 7.81
CA CYS A 8 -3.10 17.59 8.57
C CYS A 8 -2.91 18.29 9.92
N ASP A 9 -1.81 18.01 10.63
CA ASP A 9 -1.49 18.64 11.90
C ASP A 9 -1.15 20.14 11.70
N LEU A 10 -0.39 20.49 10.65
CA LEU A 10 -0.04 21.88 10.31
C LEU A 10 -1.27 22.75 10.02
N PHE A 11 -2.23 22.22 9.25
CA PHE A 11 -3.48 22.93 8.93
C PHE A 11 -4.54 22.81 10.03
N ALA A 12 -4.23 22.15 11.15
CA ALA A 12 -5.14 21.90 12.26
C ALA A 12 -6.49 21.28 11.83
N TRP A 13 -6.48 20.45 10.79
CA TRP A 13 -7.70 19.80 10.32
C TRP A 13 -8.21 18.81 11.36
N PRO A 14 -9.52 18.81 11.67
CA PRO A 14 -10.07 17.95 12.71
C PRO A 14 -9.87 16.48 12.33
N ARG A 15 -9.58 15.61 13.30
CA ARG A 15 -9.39 14.15 13.06
C ARG A 15 -10.70 13.41 12.84
N HIS A 16 -11.79 13.91 13.38
CA HIS A 16 -13.14 13.37 13.24
C HIS A 16 -14.11 14.46 12.80
N GLY A 17 -15.23 14.07 12.20
CA GLY A 17 -16.17 14.99 11.59
C GLY A 17 -15.80 15.37 10.16
N ASN A 18 -16.65 16.21 9.57
CA ASN A 18 -16.54 16.64 8.18
C ASN A 18 -15.48 17.73 8.05
N CYS A 19 -14.60 17.59 7.07
CA CYS A 19 -13.64 18.62 6.70
C CYS A 19 -13.34 18.46 5.21
N ASP A 20 -13.97 19.31 4.40
CA ASP A 20 -13.93 19.20 2.94
C ASP A 20 -12.50 19.26 2.42
N GLU A 21 -11.66 20.15 2.97
CA GLU A 21 -10.26 20.27 2.56
C GLU A 21 -9.45 19.00 2.85
N ARG A 22 -9.60 18.44 4.05
CA ARG A 22 -8.95 17.18 4.44
C ARG A 22 -9.44 16.02 3.59
N ASP A 23 -10.74 15.95 3.33
CA ASP A 23 -11.34 14.87 2.55
C ASP A 23 -10.91 14.95 1.08
N LEU A 24 -10.81 16.16 0.52
CA LEU A 24 -10.23 16.44 -0.81
C LEU A 24 -8.75 16.08 -0.87
N ALA A 25 -7.95 16.52 0.11
CA ALA A 25 -6.53 16.21 0.18
C ALA A 25 -6.27 14.71 0.29
N ARG A 26 -7.07 14.01 1.11
CA ARG A 26 -7.04 12.55 1.21
C ARG A 26 -7.40 11.86 -0.10
N GLY A 27 -8.38 12.40 -0.84
CA GLY A 27 -8.74 11.92 -2.18
C GLY A 27 -7.57 12.03 -3.15
N ARG A 28 -6.98 13.22 -3.27
CA ARG A 28 -5.83 13.48 -4.16
C ARG A 28 -4.62 12.63 -3.80
N LEU A 29 -4.35 12.43 -2.51
CA LEU A 29 -3.27 11.55 -2.06
C LEU A 29 -3.52 10.11 -2.51
N LYS A 30 -4.74 9.60 -2.39
CA LYS A 30 -5.09 8.24 -2.84
C LYS A 30 -4.83 8.08 -4.34
N ASP A 31 -5.23 9.06 -5.14
CA ASP A 31 -4.98 9.04 -6.59
C ASP A 31 -3.49 9.10 -6.91
N ALA A 32 -2.74 9.96 -6.21
CA ALA A 32 -1.30 10.09 -6.38
C ALA A 32 -0.55 8.80 -6.00
N MET A 33 -0.94 8.13 -4.91
CA MET A 33 -0.32 6.86 -4.51
C MET A 33 -0.52 5.76 -5.56
N VAL A 34 -1.72 5.68 -6.14
CA VAL A 34 -2.02 4.70 -7.21
C VAL A 34 -1.25 5.04 -8.48
N GLN A 35 -1.17 6.32 -8.86
CA GLN A 35 -0.38 6.75 -10.00
C GLN A 35 1.11 6.49 -9.81
N GLN A 36 1.65 6.77 -8.61
CA GLN A 36 3.04 6.49 -8.29
C GLN A 36 3.34 4.99 -8.37
N PHE A 37 2.49 4.14 -7.78
CA PHE A 37 2.63 2.69 -7.90
C PHE A 37 2.70 2.26 -9.37
N ASN A 38 1.72 2.70 -10.16
CA ASN A 38 1.63 2.37 -11.58
C ASN A 38 2.84 2.86 -12.39
N SER A 39 3.39 4.02 -12.05
CA SER A 39 4.58 4.58 -12.71
C SER A 39 5.87 3.86 -12.31
N THR A 40 5.98 3.42 -11.05
CA THR A 40 7.17 2.74 -10.55
C THR A 40 7.23 1.28 -10.99
N TYR A 41 6.10 0.57 -10.90
CA TYR A 41 6.06 -0.90 -11.04
C TYR A 41 5.30 -1.39 -12.28
N GLY A 42 4.52 -0.52 -12.92
CA GLY A 42 3.67 -0.89 -14.05
C GLY A 42 2.22 -1.19 -13.66
N ARG A 43 1.41 -1.49 -14.68
CA ARG A 43 -0.05 -1.62 -14.57
C ARG A 43 -0.58 -2.96 -15.08
N ASP A 44 0.10 -3.50 -16.07
CA ASP A 44 -0.33 -4.66 -16.84
C ASP A 44 0.08 -5.95 -16.13
N VAL A 45 -0.88 -6.85 -15.96
CA VAL A 45 -0.61 -8.19 -15.40
C VAL A 45 0.09 -9.10 -16.39
N ASN A 46 0.11 -8.75 -17.68
CA ASN A 46 0.79 -9.53 -18.72
C ASN A 46 2.26 -9.12 -18.92
N ASP A 47 2.77 -8.18 -18.13
CA ASP A 47 4.16 -7.72 -18.19
C ASP A 47 5.03 -8.48 -17.17
N VAL A 48 5.81 -9.46 -17.64
CA VAL A 48 6.76 -10.23 -16.80
C VAL A 48 7.79 -9.31 -16.13
N VAL A 49 8.24 -8.26 -16.81
CA VAL A 49 9.26 -7.35 -16.27
C VAL A 49 8.69 -6.55 -15.10
N ALA A 50 7.43 -6.12 -15.21
CA ALA A 50 6.71 -5.48 -14.09
C ALA A 50 6.65 -6.39 -12.85
N TRP A 51 6.33 -7.67 -13.05
CA TRP A 51 6.31 -8.66 -11.98
C TRP A 51 7.68 -8.90 -11.35
N GLN A 52 8.73 -9.04 -12.17
CA GLN A 52 10.09 -9.22 -11.69
C GLN A 52 10.60 -7.98 -10.93
N ASN A 53 10.25 -6.78 -11.37
CA ASN A 53 10.58 -5.55 -10.67
C ASN A 53 9.88 -5.46 -9.31
N LEU A 54 8.62 -5.92 -9.21
CA LEU A 54 7.95 -6.05 -7.93
C LEU A 54 8.66 -7.06 -7.02
N CYS A 55 9.01 -8.25 -7.52
CA CYS A 55 9.77 -9.24 -6.76
C CYS A 55 11.08 -8.65 -6.22
N LYS A 56 11.84 -7.90 -7.03
CA LYS A 56 13.08 -7.23 -6.59
C LYS A 56 12.82 -6.18 -5.51
N ALA A 57 11.77 -5.35 -5.67
CA ALA A 57 11.41 -4.33 -4.69
C ALA A 57 10.96 -4.93 -3.34
N LEU A 58 10.52 -6.19 -3.37
CA LEU A 58 10.14 -6.99 -2.20
C LEU A 58 11.27 -7.90 -1.71
N GLU A 59 12.49 -7.70 -2.20
CA GLU A 59 13.69 -8.46 -1.83
C GLU A 59 13.56 -9.98 -2.04
N VAL A 60 12.79 -10.39 -3.05
CA VAL A 60 12.69 -11.80 -3.47
C VAL A 60 13.98 -12.21 -4.19
N ASP A 61 14.65 -13.23 -3.65
CA ASP A 61 15.87 -13.82 -4.23
C ASP A 61 15.80 -15.37 -4.16
N PRO A 62 15.96 -16.10 -5.28
CA PRO A 62 16.09 -15.59 -6.65
C PRO A 62 14.77 -15.04 -7.20
N VAL A 63 14.88 -14.01 -8.05
CA VAL A 63 13.72 -13.48 -8.78
C VAL A 63 13.23 -14.54 -9.78
N PRO A 64 11.94 -14.92 -9.76
CA PRO A 64 11.43 -15.91 -10.70
C PRO A 64 11.51 -15.45 -12.17
N ASP A 65 11.74 -16.39 -13.08
CA ASP A 65 11.86 -16.10 -14.51
C ASP A 65 10.51 -15.93 -15.22
N ASN A 66 9.43 -16.44 -14.63
CA ASN A 66 8.10 -16.42 -15.22
C ASN A 66 7.08 -15.70 -14.34
N MET A 67 6.04 -15.20 -15.01
CA MET A 67 4.96 -14.42 -14.44
C MET A 67 4.19 -15.15 -13.34
N GLN A 68 3.87 -16.41 -13.57
CA GLN A 68 3.01 -17.19 -12.67
C GLN A 68 3.69 -17.41 -11.32
N ASP A 69 5.01 -17.62 -11.33
CA ASP A 69 5.77 -17.79 -10.10
C ASP A 69 6.01 -16.45 -9.39
N CYS A 70 6.25 -15.35 -10.12
CA CYS A 70 6.23 -14.02 -9.51
C CYS A 70 4.89 -13.71 -8.82
N GLN A 71 3.77 -14.01 -9.49
CA GLN A 71 2.42 -13.81 -8.95
C GLN A 71 2.23 -14.57 -7.64
N LYS A 72 2.58 -15.86 -7.59
CA LYS A 72 2.49 -16.68 -6.37
C LYS A 72 3.30 -16.09 -5.22
N VAL A 73 4.53 -15.65 -5.51
CA VAL A 73 5.39 -15.03 -4.48
C VAL A 73 4.73 -13.75 -3.97
N ILE A 74 4.25 -12.89 -4.86
CA ILE A 74 3.61 -11.61 -4.51
C ILE A 74 2.30 -11.80 -3.74
N GLU A 75 1.54 -12.85 -4.04
CA GLU A 75 0.36 -13.22 -3.27
C GLU A 75 0.71 -13.74 -1.87
N SER A 76 1.89 -14.34 -1.69
CA SER A 76 2.34 -14.88 -0.40
C SER A 76 2.89 -13.83 0.56
N VAL A 77 3.44 -12.72 0.05
CA VAL A 77 3.96 -11.64 0.90
C VAL A 77 2.85 -10.80 1.50
N HIS A 78 3.11 -10.25 2.68
CA HIS A 78 2.17 -9.38 3.40
C HIS A 78 2.83 -8.04 3.68
N VAL A 79 2.93 -7.19 2.65
CA VAL A 79 3.55 -5.85 2.75
C VAL A 79 2.51 -4.73 2.77
N ASN A 80 2.86 -3.58 3.34
CA ASN A 80 2.04 -2.38 3.23
C ASN A 80 2.32 -1.66 1.90
N ILE A 81 1.29 -1.47 1.07
CA ILE A 81 1.45 -0.87 -0.26
C ILE A 81 1.88 0.60 -0.17
N CYS A 82 1.51 1.35 0.88
CA CYS A 82 2.02 2.71 1.05
C CYS A 82 3.54 2.71 1.25
N ASP A 83 4.07 1.75 2.02
CA ASP A 83 5.51 1.59 2.22
C ASP A 83 6.19 1.13 0.93
N LEU A 84 5.56 0.25 0.16
CA LEU A 84 6.06 -0.17 -1.16
C LEU A 84 6.14 1.01 -2.14
N VAL A 85 5.15 1.90 -2.15
CA VAL A 85 5.20 3.12 -2.99
C VAL A 85 6.33 4.06 -2.58
N GLU A 86 6.65 4.12 -1.28
CA GLU A 86 7.75 4.91 -0.73
C GLU A 86 9.12 4.21 -0.84
N ALA A 87 9.15 2.94 -1.25
CA ALA A 87 10.36 2.12 -1.25
C ALA A 87 11.53 2.65 -2.08
N PRO A 88 11.32 3.29 -3.24
CA PRO A 88 12.42 3.93 -3.99
C PRO A 88 13.17 5.02 -3.21
N ILE A 89 12.56 5.58 -2.16
CA ILE A 89 13.13 6.65 -1.33
C ILE A 89 13.58 6.09 0.03
N LEU A 90 12.76 5.24 0.64
CA LEU A 90 12.95 4.79 2.03
C LEU A 90 13.57 3.39 2.15
N GLY A 91 13.73 2.67 1.03
CA GLY A 91 14.18 1.29 1.01
C GLY A 91 13.01 0.29 1.04
N PRO A 92 13.32 -1.02 0.98
CA PRO A 92 12.32 -2.07 0.80
C PRO A 92 11.28 -2.11 1.93
N PRO A 93 10.02 -2.41 1.62
CA PRO A 93 8.97 -2.50 2.64
C PRO A 93 9.15 -3.76 3.49
N ARG A 94 8.74 -3.68 4.76
CA ARG A 94 8.71 -4.85 5.64
C ARG A 94 7.63 -5.84 5.19
N ASP A 95 7.99 -7.11 5.05
CA ASP A 95 7.04 -8.22 5.05
C ASP A 95 6.60 -8.55 6.48
N PHE A 96 5.28 -8.56 6.71
CA PHE A 96 4.69 -8.85 8.00
C PHE A 96 4.42 -10.34 8.22
N GLY A 97 4.54 -11.17 7.19
CA GLY A 97 4.35 -12.63 7.26
C GLY A 97 2.91 -13.11 7.48
N SER A 98 2.00 -12.21 7.86
CA SER A 98 0.57 -12.49 7.93
C SER A 98 -0.27 -11.25 7.65
N GLU A 99 -1.48 -11.49 7.14
CA GLU A 99 -2.44 -10.43 6.88
C GLU A 99 -2.90 -9.72 8.16
N GLU A 100 -2.99 -10.46 9.27
CA GLU A 100 -3.31 -9.91 10.58
C GLU A 100 -2.25 -8.92 11.06
N ALA A 101 -0.97 -9.29 11.01
CA ALA A 101 0.12 -8.41 11.43
C ALA A 101 0.19 -7.15 10.55
N LEU A 102 0.03 -7.32 9.24
CA LEU A 102 -0.10 -6.21 8.29
C LEU A 102 -1.30 -5.31 8.62
N ALA A 103 -2.45 -5.88 8.97
CA ALA A 103 -3.65 -5.13 9.31
C ALA A 103 -3.49 -4.32 10.59
N ILE A 104 -2.87 -4.89 11.64
CA ILE A 104 -2.55 -4.19 12.88
C ILE A 104 -1.65 -2.99 12.60
N TYR A 105 -0.57 -3.18 11.85
CA TYR A 105 0.34 -2.09 11.47
C TYR A 105 -0.35 -1.01 10.65
N SER A 106 -1.11 -1.40 9.62
CA SER A 106 -1.77 -0.45 8.72
C SER A 106 -2.82 0.39 9.45
N LYS A 107 -3.56 -0.20 10.40
CA LYS A 107 -4.54 0.50 11.24
C LYS A 107 -3.88 1.41 12.27
N SER A 108 -2.83 0.95 12.94
CA SER A 108 -2.16 1.72 14.00
C SER A 108 -1.42 2.95 13.44
N THR A 109 -0.88 2.85 12.24
CA THR A 109 -0.18 3.93 11.54
C THR A 109 -1.09 4.78 10.64
N GLY A 110 -2.31 4.31 10.35
CA GLY A 110 -3.20 4.93 9.38
C GLY A 110 -2.76 4.78 7.92
N LYS A 111 -1.69 4.01 7.65
CA LYS A 111 -1.20 3.70 6.29
C LYS A 111 -2.13 2.71 5.59
N ILE A 112 -3.27 3.19 5.11
CA ILE A 112 -4.29 2.38 4.44
C ILE A 112 -4.33 2.74 2.96
N PHE A 113 -3.90 1.81 2.13
CA PHE A 113 -3.93 1.98 0.68
C PHE A 113 -5.37 1.91 0.13
N PRO A 114 -5.75 2.76 -0.85
CA PRO A 114 -7.09 2.74 -1.43
C PRO A 114 -7.36 1.43 -2.19
N ARG A 115 -8.33 0.64 -1.70
CA ARG A 115 -8.75 -0.60 -2.37
C ARG A 115 -9.53 -0.35 -3.67
N ASN A 116 -10.41 0.65 -3.65
CA ASN A 116 -11.27 1.00 -4.78
C ASN A 116 -10.82 2.36 -5.33
N ASN A 117 -9.96 2.36 -6.34
CA ASN A 117 -9.52 3.55 -7.06
C ASN A 117 -9.68 3.33 -8.57
N VAL A 118 -10.15 4.35 -9.29
CA VAL A 118 -10.40 4.28 -10.75
C VAL A 118 -9.13 4.07 -11.57
N HIS A 119 -7.98 4.44 -11.02
CA HIS A 119 -6.66 4.28 -11.65
C HIS A 119 -5.96 2.98 -11.26
N ALA A 120 -6.57 2.14 -10.42
CA ALA A 120 -5.93 0.90 -9.97
C ALA A 120 -5.73 -0.06 -11.16
N GLY A 121 -4.47 -0.28 -11.53
CA GLY A 121 -4.10 -1.28 -12.53
C GLY A 121 -4.41 -2.69 -12.06
N SER A 122 -4.44 -3.64 -13.00
CA SER A 122 -4.68 -5.06 -12.68
C SER A 122 -3.56 -5.64 -11.81
N LEU A 123 -2.32 -5.15 -11.97
CA LEU A 123 -1.15 -5.58 -11.20
C LEU A 123 -1.32 -5.30 -9.70
N LEU A 124 -1.72 -4.08 -9.36
CA LEU A 124 -1.94 -3.62 -7.98
C LEU A 124 -2.93 -4.51 -7.20
N ARG A 125 -3.90 -5.14 -7.89
CA ARG A 125 -4.92 -5.96 -7.25
C ARG A 125 -4.36 -7.18 -6.53
N TYR A 126 -3.22 -7.71 -6.96
CA TYR A 126 -2.57 -8.88 -6.37
C TYR A 126 -1.91 -8.58 -5.01
N LEU A 127 -1.63 -7.31 -4.74
CA LEU A 127 -1.05 -6.85 -3.47
C LEU A 127 -2.13 -6.45 -2.44
N LEU A 128 -3.39 -6.32 -2.86
CA LEU A 128 -4.46 -5.89 -1.96
C LEU A 128 -4.76 -6.99 -0.93
N ARG A 129 -4.94 -6.57 0.33
CA ARG A 129 -5.29 -7.42 1.47
C ARG A 129 -6.53 -6.88 2.19
N HIS A 130 -7.22 -7.70 2.96
CA HIS A 130 -8.41 -7.34 3.76
C HIS A 130 -8.04 -6.70 5.11
N ILE A 131 -7.35 -5.56 5.03
CA ILE A 131 -6.91 -4.78 6.20
C ILE A 131 -8.07 -4.46 7.15
N LEU A 132 -9.19 -3.96 6.63
CA LEU A 132 -10.30 -3.50 7.46
C LEU A 132 -11.10 -4.64 8.09
N SER A 133 -11.18 -5.80 7.42
CA SER A 133 -11.97 -6.96 7.84
C SER A 133 -11.32 -7.76 8.98
N HIS A 134 -10.01 -7.62 9.20
CA HIS A 134 -9.34 -8.29 10.30
C HIS A 134 -9.66 -7.61 11.64
N PRO A 135 -10.21 -8.33 12.64
CA PRO A 135 -10.43 -7.78 13.97
C PRO A 135 -9.06 -7.55 14.61
N GLY A 136 -8.48 -6.38 14.36
CA GLY A 136 -7.34 -5.93 15.13
C GLY A 136 -7.78 -5.91 16.59
N ILE A 137 -6.98 -6.52 17.48
CA ILE A 137 -7.22 -6.47 18.92
C ILE A 137 -7.56 -5.02 19.27
N GLY A 138 -8.81 -4.80 19.67
CA GLY A 138 -9.38 -3.48 19.83
C GLY A 138 -8.55 -2.71 20.84
N TYR A 139 -7.80 -1.73 20.35
CA TYR A 139 -7.16 -0.76 21.23
C TYR A 139 -8.28 0.15 21.73
N ARG A 140 -8.87 -0.20 22.89
CA ARG A 140 -9.49 0.79 23.77
C ARG A 140 -8.36 1.72 24.18
N ARG A 141 -8.25 2.87 23.52
CA ARG A 141 -7.46 3.97 24.05
C ARG A 141 -8.26 4.55 25.22
N ALA A 142 -7.68 4.42 26.41
CA ALA A 142 -8.08 5.16 27.60
C ALA A 142 -7.99 6.66 27.38
#